data_AF-A0A961TID5-F1
#
_entry.id   AF-A0A961TID5-F1
#
_cell.length_a   1.000
_cell.length_b   1.000
_cell.length_c   1.000
_cell.angle_alpha   90.00
_cell.angle_beta   90.00
_cell.angle_gamma   90.00
#
_symmetry.space_group_name_H-M   'P 1'
#
loop_
_entity.id
_entity.type
_entity.pdbx_description
1 polymer ?
#
loop_
_entity_poly.entity_id
_entity_poly.type
_entity_poly.pdbx_seq_one_letter_code
_entity_poly.pdbx_strand_id
1 'polypeptide(L)' 'MTKKAQSKTDRDVLRIAIAQLNPTVGDVAGNLALARNARADAARMQADLIVFTELFISGYPPEDLVLKPA' A
#
# COMPACT_ATOMS: atom_id res chain seq x y z
N MET A 1 37.54 23.49 15.98
CA MET A 1 36.10 23.25 16.27
C MET A 1 35.32 23.29 14.96
N THR A 2 35.25 22.17 14.27
CA THR A 2 34.58 22.02 12.98
C THR A 2 33.10 21.72 13.23
N LYS A 3 32.22 22.64 12.82
CA LYS A 3 30.77 22.44 12.84
C LYS A 3 30.44 21.22 11.98
N LYS A 4 29.89 20.16 12.57
CA LYS A 4 29.24 19.08 11.82
C LYS A 4 28.11 19.70 11.00
N ALA A 5 28.18 19.55 9.68
CA ALA A 5 27.05 19.82 8.81
C ALA A 5 25.90 18.89 9.26
N GLN A 6 24.84 19.48 9.79
CA GLN A 6 23.61 18.77 10.08
C GLN A 6 23.03 18.30 8.73
N SER A 7 23.03 16.99 8.49
CA SER A 7 22.34 16.36 7.35
C SER A 7 20.84 16.67 7.46
N LYS A 8 20.36 17.65 6.70
CA LYS A 8 18.97 18.12 6.70
C LYS A 8 18.14 17.50 5.55
N THR A 9 18.71 16.59 4.78
CA THR A 9 18.15 16.20 3.47
C THR A 9 17.11 15.09 3.49
N ASP A 10 16.99 14.30 4.56
CA ASP A 10 16.05 13.15 4.57
C ASP A 10 14.71 13.42 5.30
N ARG A 11 14.60 14.47 6.12
CA ARG A 11 13.36 14.71 6.90
C ARG A 11 12.23 15.42 6.15
N ASP A 12 12.50 15.90 4.93
CA ASP A 12 11.53 16.63 4.10
C ASP A 12 11.05 15.81 2.88
N VAL A 13 11.50 14.55 2.72
CA VAL A 13 11.11 13.69 1.59
C VAL A 13 10.11 12.63 2.06
N LEU A 14 8.91 12.64 1.49
CA LEU A 14 7.91 11.57 1.68
C LEU A 14 7.92 10.64 0.47
N ARG A 15 8.28 9.37 0.67
CA ARG A 15 8.31 8.34 -0.38
C ARG A 15 6.99 7.58 -0.39
N ILE A 16 6.25 7.69 -1.49
CA ILE A 16 4.94 7.04 -1.65
C ILE A 16 5.05 5.92 -2.69
N ALA A 17 4.74 4.69 -2.30
CA ALA A 17 4.58 3.55 -3.20
C ALA A 17 3.14 3.49 -3.72
N ILE A 18 3.00 3.31 -5.04
CA ILE A 18 1.70 3.12 -5.68
C ILE A 18 1.54 1.64 -6.02
N ALA A 19 0.60 0.95 -5.37
CA ALA A 19 0.35 -0.47 -5.58
C ALA A 19 -0.63 -0.69 -6.75
N GLN A 20 -0.09 -0.74 -7.97
CA GLN A 20 -0.87 -1.06 -9.16
C GLN A 20 -0.91 -2.58 -9.37
N LEU A 21 -1.95 -3.22 -8.82
CA LEU A 21 -2.08 -4.68 -8.78
C LEU A 21 -3.46 -5.09 -9.29
N ASN A 22 -3.66 -6.40 -9.47
CA ASN A 22 -4.91 -6.99 -9.98
C ASN A 22 -5.65 -7.75 -8.85
N PRO A 23 -6.42 -7.06 -7.98
CA PRO A 23 -7.27 -7.73 -7.01
C PRO A 23 -8.41 -8.48 -7.73
N THR A 24 -8.88 -9.58 -7.14
CA THR A 24 -10.01 -10.36 -7.65
C THR A 24 -11.28 -10.04 -6.86
N VAL A 25 -12.36 -9.67 -7.55
CA VAL A 25 -13.64 -9.34 -6.90
C VAL A 25 -14.13 -10.53 -6.07
N GLY A 26 -14.40 -10.29 -4.79
CA GLY A 26 -14.89 -11.28 -3.83
C GLY A 26 -13.81 -12.11 -3.12
N ASP A 27 -12.55 -12.11 -3.59
CA ASP A 27 -11.45 -12.85 -2.96
C ASP A 27 -10.75 -12.04 -1.86
N VAL A 28 -11.44 -11.86 -0.72
CA VAL A 28 -10.92 -11.07 0.41
C VAL A 28 -9.59 -11.61 0.94
N ALA A 29 -9.45 -12.93 1.05
CA ALA A 29 -8.24 -13.54 1.60
C ALA A 29 -7.05 -13.40 0.63
N GLY A 30 -7.26 -13.67 -0.66
CA GLY A 30 -6.23 -13.50 -1.68
C GLY A 30 -5.82 -12.05 -1.87
N ASN A 31 -6.77 -11.11 -1.89
CA ASN A 31 -6.48 -9.69 -2.00
C ASN A 31 -5.73 -9.15 -0.76
N LEU A 32 -6.04 -9.65 0.43
CA LEU A 32 -5.27 -9.32 1.64
C LEU A 32 -3.83 -9.85 1.56
N ALA A 33 -3.63 -11.07 1.03
CA ALA A 33 -2.29 -11.62 0.82
C ALA A 33 -1.50 -10.78 -0.21
N LEU A 34 -2.15 -10.39 -1.31
CA LEU A 34 -1.59 -9.50 -2.33
C LEU A 34 -1.18 -8.14 -1.74
N ALA A 35 -2.04 -7.54 -0.91
CA ALA A 35 -1.75 -6.28 -0.22
C ALA A 35 -0.56 -6.41 0.76
N ARG A 36 -0.47 -7.52 1.50
CA ARG A 36 0.64 -7.78 2.42
C ARG A 36 1.98 -7.93 1.69
N ASN A 37 1.98 -8.62 0.56
CA ASN A 37 3.18 -8.76 -0.28
C ASN A 37 3.62 -7.40 -0.82
N ALA A 38 2.70 -6.62 -1.39
CA ALA A 38 2.99 -5.28 -1.89
C ALA A 38 3.50 -4.32 -0.80
N ARG A 39 2.96 -4.41 0.41
CA ARG A 39 3.45 -3.66 1.56
C ARG A 39 4.89 -4.07 1.94
N ALA A 40 5.20 -5.36 1.91
CA ALA A 40 6.56 -5.84 2.16
C ALA A 40 7.53 -5.31 1.09
N ASP A 41 7.10 -5.28 -0.18
CA ASP A 41 7.90 -4.72 -1.28
C ASP A 41 8.13 -3.21 -1.11
N ALA A 42 7.09 -2.45 -0.74
CA ALA A 42 7.19 -1.03 -0.44
C ALA A 42 8.15 -0.75 0.73
N ALA A 43 8.13 -1.56 1.78
CA ALA A 43 9.09 -1.47 2.88
C ALA A 43 10.53 -1.72 2.42
N ARG A 44 10.76 -2.70 1.53
CA ARG A 44 12.08 -2.95 0.92
C ARG A 44 12.57 -1.78 0.06
N MET A 45 11.65 -1.01 -0.52
CA MET A 45 11.93 0.23 -1.27
C MET A 45 12.02 1.48 -0.39
N GLN A 46 11.96 1.32 0.95
CA GLN A 46 11.97 2.41 1.92
C GLN A 46 10.82 3.41 1.75
N ALA A 47 9.65 2.96 1.27
CA ALA A 47 8.47 3.82 1.19
C ALA A 47 7.92 4.13 2.59
N ASP A 48 7.49 5.38 2.80
CA ASP A 48 6.83 5.85 4.01
C ASP A 48 5.32 5.57 3.99
N LEU A 49 4.74 5.57 2.78
CA LEU A 49 3.32 5.33 2.53
C LEU A 49 3.17 4.41 1.33
N ILE A 50 2.19 3.49 1.40
CA ILE A 50 1.72 2.74 0.23
C ILE A 50 0.23 3.01 0.05
N VAL A 51 -0.19 3.24 -1.19
CA VAL A 51 -1.60 3.43 -1.55
C VAL A 51 -2.05 2.34 -2.50
N PHE A 52 -3.29 1.90 -2.34
CA PHE A 52 -3.96 0.90 -3.16
C PHE A 52 -5.15 1.54 -3.88
N THR A 53 -5.69 0.84 -4.88
CA THR A 53 -6.92 1.27 -5.56
C THR A 53 -8.16 1.18 -4.66
N GLU A 54 -9.24 1.84 -5.07
CA GLU A 54 -10.52 1.80 -4.35
C GLU A 54 -10.99 0.36 -4.12
N LEU A 55 -11.49 0.08 -2.92
CA LEU A 55 -12.04 -1.21 -2.52
C LEU A 55 -11.11 -2.41 -2.79
N PHE A 56 -9.78 -2.21 -2.76
CA PHE A 56 -8.77 -3.24 -3.08
C PHE A 56 -9.01 -4.60 -2.41
N ILE A 57 -9.41 -4.62 -1.14
CA ILE A 57 -9.60 -5.86 -0.38
C ILE A 57 -10.81 -6.66 -0.89
N SER A 58 -11.94 -6.01 -1.17
CA SER A 58 -13.11 -6.69 -1.75
C SER A 58 -13.02 -6.86 -3.27
N GLY A 59 -12.14 -6.10 -3.93
CA GLY A 59 -12.17 -5.84 -5.37
C GLY A 59 -13.24 -4.80 -5.74
N TYR A 60 -13.10 -4.24 -6.94
CA TYR A 60 -14.00 -3.22 -7.50
C TYR A 60 -14.43 -3.57 -8.94
N PRO A 61 -15.70 -3.35 -9.32
CA PRO A 61 -16.83 -3.02 -8.43
C PRO A 61 -17.31 -4.29 -7.68
N PRO A 62 -17.72 -4.20 -6.41
CA PRO A 62 -18.21 -5.36 -5.67
C PRO A 62 -19.70 -5.67 -5.92
N GLU A 63 -20.48 -4.68 -6.38
CA GLU A 63 -21.93 -4.81 -6.60
C GLU A 63 -22.64 -5.46 -5.38
N ASP A 64 -23.57 -6.39 -5.61
CA ASP A 64 -24.36 -7.04 -4.56
C ASP A 64 -23.54 -7.94 -3.63
N LEU A 65 -22.26 -8.20 -3.90
CA LEU A 65 -21.40 -8.94 -2.96
C LEU A 65 -21.30 -8.25 -1.60
N VAL A 66 -21.47 -6.92 -1.55
CA VAL A 66 -21.48 -6.17 -0.28
C VAL A 66 -22.69 -6.49 0.60
N LEU A 67 -23.75 -7.07 0.03
CA LEU A 67 -24.96 -7.48 0.74
C LEU A 67 -24.87 -8.92 1.29
N LYS A 68 -23.79 -9.64 0.97
CA LYS A 68 -23.59 -11.02 1.43
C LYS A 68 -23.38 -11.06 2.96
N PRO A 69 -24.13 -11.91 3.70
CA PRO A 69 -23.91 -12.12 5.13
C PRO A 69 -22.49 -12.66 5.43
N ALA A 70 -22.00 -12.35 6.62
CA ALA A 70 -20.70 -12.81 7.13
C ALA A 70 -20.71 -14.30 7.48
#